data_AF-A0A7W0AAX1-F1
#
_entry.id   AF-A0A7W0AAX1-F1
#
_cell.length_a   1.000
_cell.length_b   1.000
_cell.length_c   1.000
_cell.angle_alpha   90.00
_cell.angle_beta   90.00
_cell.angle_gamma   90.00
#
_symmetry.space_group_name_H-M   'P 1'
#
loop_
_entity.id
_entity.type
_entity.pdbx_description
1 polymer ?
#
loop_
_entity_poly.entity_id
_entity_poly.type
_entity_poly.pdbx_seq_one_letter_code
_entity_poly.pdbx_strand_id
1 'polypeptide(L)'
;MAIMMVGGAAGSTTGGVKLATVAILFIAVVSTVRGQAEAQAFGRRISQQLVFRGMAVIALFMFAHFLLTLGLAITEDVIADHGFGFLPIMLEGMSSVATAGVSTGITPELSSPGKLLLCIGMYVGRLGPLTAVYALQRRQKPMKYRFPEAPVRIG
;
A
#
# COMPACT_ATOMS: atom_id res chain seq x y z
N MET A 1 -2.91 10.16 -9.16
CA MET A 1 -3.16 9.05 -8.22
C MET A 1 -1.89 8.39 -7.71
N ALA A 2 -0.96 7.96 -8.56
CA ALA A 2 0.26 7.26 -8.12
C ALA A 2 1.09 8.03 -7.06
N ILE A 3 1.16 9.35 -7.14
CA ILE A 3 1.85 10.20 -6.16
C ILE A 3 1.20 10.11 -4.77
N MET A 4 -0.12 9.95 -4.70
CA MET A 4 -0.86 9.85 -3.43
C MET A 4 -0.53 8.54 -2.70
N MET A 5 -0.13 7.50 -3.43
CA MET A 5 0.33 6.24 -2.83
C MET A 5 1.57 6.45 -1.97
N VAL A 6 2.43 7.35 -2.42
CA VAL A 6 3.70 7.66 -1.77
C VAL A 6 3.40 8.63 -0.63
N GLY A 7 3.32 8.07 0.57
CA GLY A 7 3.14 8.81 1.80
C GLY A 7 4.43 9.49 2.28
N GLY A 8 4.38 10.02 3.50
CA GLY A 8 5.50 10.73 4.12
C GLY A 8 6.70 9.86 4.49
N ALA A 9 7.73 10.51 5.04
CA ALA A 9 8.93 9.87 5.56
C ALA A 9 8.65 8.94 6.77
N ALA A 10 9.65 8.13 7.15
CA ALA A 10 9.56 7.28 8.34
C ALA A 10 9.32 8.12 9.61
N GLY A 11 8.43 7.67 10.50
CA GLY A 11 8.02 8.44 11.68
C GLY A 11 7.00 9.55 11.43
N SER A 12 6.67 9.84 10.16
CA SER A 12 5.58 10.77 9.84
C SER A 12 4.22 10.20 10.24
N THR A 13 3.30 11.10 10.56
CA THR A 13 1.90 10.79 10.84
C THR A 13 1.09 10.50 9.59
N THR A 14 1.53 10.91 8.39
CA THR A 14 0.78 10.67 7.15
C THR A 14 0.64 9.17 6.86
N GLY A 15 -0.55 8.74 6.44
CA GLY A 15 -0.80 7.37 5.99
C GLY A 15 -0.19 7.09 4.61
N GLY A 16 -0.67 6.04 3.94
CA GLY A 16 -0.10 5.61 2.67
C GLY A 16 1.14 4.71 2.82
N VAL A 17 1.72 4.34 1.67
CA VAL A 17 2.98 3.60 1.64
C VAL A 17 4.12 4.57 1.94
N LYS A 18 4.88 4.32 3.00
CA LYS A 18 5.99 5.19 3.40
C LYS A 18 7.02 5.34 2.29
N LEU A 19 7.56 6.55 2.14
CA LEU A 19 8.58 6.86 1.13
C LEU A 19 9.80 5.92 1.22
N ALA A 20 10.21 5.57 2.44
CA ALA A 20 11.32 4.64 2.67
C ALA A 20 11.07 3.27 2.03
N THR A 21 9.83 2.76 2.10
CA THR A 21 9.45 1.47 1.51
C THR A 21 9.56 1.53 -0.02
N VAL A 22 9.04 2.60 -0.63
CA VAL A 22 9.11 2.83 -2.07
C VAL A 22 10.57 2.95 -2.53
N ALA A 23 11.39 3.71 -1.78
CA ALA A 23 12.80 3.88 -2.08
C ALA A 23 13.59 2.56 -2.02
N ILE A 24 13.36 1.74 -0.99
CA ILE A 24 14.02 0.43 -0.85
C ILE A 24 13.70 -0.49 -2.02
N LEU A 25 12.43 -0.57 -2.43
CA LEU A 25 12.04 -1.35 -3.60
C LEU A 25 12.65 -0.81 -4.88
N PHE A 26 12.64 0.51 -5.07
CA PHE A 26 13.22 1.13 -6.26
C PHE A 26 14.73 0.83 -6.36
N ILE A 27 15.46 0.96 -5.25
CA ILE A 27 16.88 0.59 -5.16
C ILE A 27 17.06 -0.89 -5.45
N ALA A 28 16.23 -1.77 -4.90
CA ALA A 28 16.31 -3.20 -5.14
C ALA A 28 16.14 -3.53 -6.64
N VAL A 29 15.14 -2.95 -7.30
CA VAL A 29 14.92 -3.12 -8.75
C VAL A 29 16.14 -2.64 -9.55
N VAL A 30 16.66 -1.44 -9.25
CA VAL A 30 17.84 -0.89 -9.96
C VAL A 30 19.08 -1.77 -9.73
N SER A 31 19.31 -2.26 -8.51
CA SER A 31 20.42 -3.17 -8.20
C SER A 31 20.27 -4.50 -8.94
N THR A 32 19.06 -5.07 -9.03
CA THR A 32 18.79 -6.30 -9.78
C THR A 32 19.05 -6.11 -11.28
N VAL A 33 18.58 -5.00 -11.87
CA VAL A 33 18.84 -4.67 -13.29
C VAL A 33 20.34 -4.48 -13.55
N ARG A 34 21.09 -3.96 -12.58
CA ARG A 34 22.55 -3.83 -12.65
C ARG A 34 23.31 -5.13 -12.36
N GLY A 35 22.62 -6.25 -12.11
CA GLY A 35 23.24 -7.54 -11.79
C GLY A 35 23.91 -7.60 -10.42
N GLN A 36 23.58 -6.70 -9.50
CA GLN A 36 24.11 -6.73 -8.14
C GLN A 36 23.37 -7.78 -7.30
N ALA A 37 24.11 -8.64 -6.62
CA ALA A 37 23.55 -9.69 -5.76
C ALA A 37 22.80 -9.15 -4.53
N GLU A 38 23.14 -7.94 -4.08
CA GLU A 38 22.51 -7.28 -2.94
C GLU A 38 22.10 -5.86 -3.30
N ALA A 39 20.93 -5.44 -2.82
CA ALA A 39 20.48 -4.06 -2.93
C ALA A 39 21.35 -3.17 -2.03
N GLN A 40 21.98 -2.15 -2.61
CA GLN A 40 22.92 -1.26 -1.91
C GLN A 40 22.58 0.20 -2.17
N ALA A 41 22.65 1.02 -1.12
CA ALA A 41 22.48 2.47 -1.22
C ALA A 41 23.43 3.18 -0.24
N PHE A 42 23.99 4.31 -0.67
CA PHE A 42 24.90 5.13 0.17
C PHE A 42 26.06 4.34 0.80
N GLY A 43 26.61 3.35 0.08
CA GLY A 43 27.68 2.48 0.59
C GLY A 43 27.24 1.49 1.67
N ARG A 44 25.93 1.27 1.87
CA ARG A 44 25.37 0.33 2.84
C ARG A 44 24.49 -0.71 2.15
N ARG A 45 24.54 -1.95 2.64
CA ARG A 45 23.68 -3.05 2.20
C ARG A 45 22.30 -2.98 2.82
N ILE A 46 21.28 -3.27 2.02
CA ILE A 46 19.89 -3.39 2.46
C ILE A 46 19.58 -4.88 2.61
N SER A 47 19.12 -5.31 3.80
CA SER A 47 18.77 -6.70 4.02
C SER A 47 17.62 -7.16 3.12
N GLN A 48 17.71 -8.37 2.56
CA GLN A 48 16.62 -8.95 1.76
C GLN A 48 15.30 -9.01 2.53
N GLN A 49 15.34 -9.26 3.85
CA GLN A 49 14.13 -9.24 4.69
C GLN A 49 13.39 -7.92 4.62
N LEU A 50 14.10 -6.79 4.54
CA LEU A 50 13.49 -5.47 4.44
C LEU A 50 12.85 -5.24 3.07
N VAL A 51 13.45 -5.76 2.01
CA VAL A 51 12.88 -5.73 0.64
C VAL A 51 11.59 -6.55 0.59
N PHE A 52 11.58 -7.78 1.12
CA PHE A 52 10.38 -8.62 1.18
C PHE A 52 9.26 -8.00 2.01
N ARG A 53 9.59 -7.40 3.16
CA ARG A 53 8.61 -6.66 3.96
C ARG A 53 8.05 -5.47 3.19
N GLY A 54 8.90 -4.74 2.48
CA GLY A 54 8.45 -3.63 1.63
C GLY A 54 7.49 -4.07 0.54
N MET A 55 7.81 -5.16 -0.17
CA MET A 55 6.93 -5.77 -1.18
C MET A 55 5.58 -6.14 -0.59
N ALA A 56 5.57 -6.79 0.58
CA ALA A 56 4.33 -7.18 1.25
C ALA A 56 3.46 -5.97 1.63
N VAL A 57 4.07 -4.88 2.10
CA VAL A 57 3.36 -3.64 2.45
C VAL A 57 2.72 -3.01 1.21
N ILE A 58 3.45 -2.91 0.09
CA ILE A 58 2.89 -2.36 -1.15
C ILE A 58 1.75 -3.24 -1.67
N ALA A 59 1.94 -4.56 -1.70
CA ALA A 59 0.91 -5.49 -2.18
C ALA A 59 -0.37 -5.39 -1.33
N LEU A 60 -0.25 -5.37 0.00
CA LEU A 60 -1.39 -5.21 0.90
C LEU A 60 -2.10 -3.87 0.69
N PHE A 61 -1.33 -2.79 0.49
CA PHE A 61 -1.88 -1.47 0.22
C PHE A 61 -2.67 -1.43 -1.08
N MET A 62 -2.11 -1.94 -2.18
CA MET A 62 -2.80 -2.00 -3.47
C MET A 62 -4.05 -2.88 -3.40
N PHE A 63 -3.99 -4.00 -2.70
CA PHE A 63 -5.13 -4.88 -2.50
C PHE A 63 -6.26 -4.20 -1.70
N ALA A 64 -5.92 -3.48 -0.61
CA ALA A 64 -6.90 -2.72 0.16
C ALA A 64 -7.55 -1.61 -0.67
N HIS A 65 -6.76 -0.88 -1.46
CA HIS A 65 -7.26 0.15 -2.38
C HIS A 65 -8.20 -0.43 -3.44
N PHE A 66 -7.84 -1.58 -4.02
CA PHE A 66 -8.68 -2.29 -4.99
C PHE A 66 -10.03 -2.69 -4.40
N LEU A 67 -10.04 -3.33 -3.22
CA LEU A 67 -11.29 -3.73 -2.55
C LEU A 67 -12.18 -2.53 -2.21
N LEU A 68 -11.59 -1.44 -1.73
CA LEU A 68 -12.34 -0.24 -1.41
C LEU A 68 -12.97 0.40 -2.65
N THR A 69 -12.19 0.49 -3.74
CA THR A 69 -12.67 1.06 -5.01
C THR A 69 -13.78 0.20 -5.60
N LEU A 70 -13.65 -1.13 -5.54
CA LEU A 70 -14.69 -2.05 -5.97
C LEU A 70 -15.97 -1.88 -5.13
N GLY A 71 -15.84 -1.79 -3.81
CA GLY A 71 -16.97 -1.56 -2.93
C GLY A 71 -17.68 -0.23 -3.20
N LEU A 72 -16.92 0.84 -3.43
CA LEU A 72 -17.47 2.16 -3.78
C LEU A 72 -18.18 2.15 -5.14
N ALA A 73 -17.59 1.49 -6.14
CA ALA A 73 -18.22 1.34 -7.45
C ALA A 73 -19.56 0.60 -7.33
N ILE A 74 -19.62 -0.49 -6.56
CA ILE A 74 -20.86 -1.23 -6.33
C ILE A 74 -21.90 -0.35 -5.61
N THR A 75 -21.50 0.39 -4.57
CA THR A 75 -22.46 1.22 -3.82
C THR A 75 -22.98 2.40 -4.64
N GLU A 76 -22.14 3.06 -5.43
CA GLU A 76 -22.57 4.25 -6.15
C GLU A 76 -23.27 3.93 -7.48
N ASP A 77 -22.84 2.90 -8.21
CA ASP A 77 -23.46 2.51 -9.49
C ASP A 77 -24.71 1.64 -9.31
N VAL A 78 -24.74 0.73 -8.32
CA VAL A 78 -25.85 -0.24 -8.20
C VAL A 78 -26.92 0.21 -7.21
N ILE A 79 -26.55 0.96 -6.15
CA ILE A 79 -27.47 1.28 -5.04
C ILE A 79 -27.97 2.72 -5.14
N ALA A 80 -27.13 3.65 -5.58
CA ALA A 80 -27.45 5.08 -5.56
C ALA A 80 -27.72 5.69 -6.95
N ASP A 81 -27.33 5.00 -8.04
CA ASP A 81 -27.52 5.42 -9.44
C ASP A 81 -27.04 6.85 -9.72
N HIS A 82 -25.96 7.28 -9.04
CA HIS A 82 -25.42 8.63 -9.17
C HIS A 82 -24.65 8.84 -10.48
N GLY A 83 -24.34 7.78 -11.23
CA GLY A 83 -23.64 7.86 -12.52
C GLY A 83 -22.23 8.46 -12.43
N PHE A 84 -21.56 8.34 -11.28
CA PHE A 84 -20.20 8.85 -11.13
C PHE A 84 -19.23 8.06 -12.02
N GLY A 85 -18.32 8.76 -12.68
CA GLY A 85 -17.26 8.09 -13.44
C GLY A 85 -16.35 7.24 -12.54
N PHE A 86 -15.88 6.10 -13.06
CA PHE A 86 -14.96 5.20 -12.34
C PHE A 86 -13.67 5.91 -11.86
N LEU A 87 -13.17 6.88 -12.64
CA LEU A 87 -11.94 7.60 -12.32
C LEU A 87 -12.08 8.45 -11.03
N PRO A 88 -13.12 9.28 -10.85
CA PRO A 88 -13.44 9.91 -9.56
C PRO A 88 -13.49 8.93 -8.38
N ILE A 89 -14.17 7.80 -8.53
CA ILE A 89 -14.33 6.78 -7.47
C ILE A 89 -12.96 6.21 -7.08
N MET A 90 -12.14 5.86 -8.06
CA MET A 90 -10.79 5.38 -7.83
C MET A 90 -9.92 6.45 -7.16
N LEU A 91 -10.12 7.74 -7.47
CA LEU A 91 -9.40 8.83 -6.82
C LEU A 91 -9.76 8.94 -5.33
N GLU A 92 -11.04 8.90 -5.00
CA GLU A 92 -11.52 8.96 -3.61
C GLU A 92 -11.09 7.73 -2.80
N GLY A 93 -11.19 6.55 -3.42
CA GLY A 93 -10.68 5.32 -2.85
C GLY A 93 -9.18 5.38 -2.58
N MET A 94 -8.42 6.01 -3.47
CA MET A 94 -6.98 6.18 -3.28
C MET A 94 -6.68 7.19 -2.17
N SER A 95 -7.42 8.29 -2.16
CA SER A 95 -7.26 9.38 -1.19
C SER A 95 -7.56 8.95 0.24
N SER A 96 -8.61 8.13 0.43
CA SER A 96 -8.97 7.58 1.73
C SER A 96 -7.91 6.61 2.27
N VAL A 97 -7.49 5.61 1.49
CA VAL A 97 -6.48 4.63 1.92
C VAL A 97 -5.10 5.29 2.10
N ALA A 98 -4.74 6.25 1.26
CA ALA A 98 -3.51 7.02 1.43
C ALA A 98 -3.59 8.08 2.53
N THR A 99 -4.79 8.41 3.02
CA THR A 99 -5.06 9.59 3.87
C THR A 99 -4.52 10.89 3.25
N ALA A 100 -4.65 11.04 1.93
CA ALA A 100 -4.12 12.18 1.17
C ALA A 100 -5.01 13.43 1.27
N GLY A 101 -6.33 13.24 1.50
CA GLY A 101 -7.29 14.33 1.71
C GLY A 101 -7.66 15.12 0.46
N VAL A 102 -7.20 14.70 -0.72
CA VAL A 102 -7.59 15.30 -2.00
C VAL A 102 -8.86 14.62 -2.49
N SER A 103 -9.80 15.40 -3.01
CA SER A 103 -11.08 14.92 -3.51
C SER A 103 -11.33 15.50 -4.91
N THR A 104 -12.05 14.77 -5.76
CA THR A 104 -12.59 15.34 -7.02
C THR A 104 -13.85 16.16 -6.79
N GLY A 105 -14.33 16.26 -5.55
CA GLY A 105 -15.54 16.99 -5.17
C GLY A 105 -16.78 16.11 -5.00
N ILE A 106 -16.69 14.79 -5.22
CA ILE A 106 -17.83 13.87 -5.11
C ILE A 106 -18.10 13.41 -3.67
N THR A 107 -17.12 13.54 -2.76
CA THR A 107 -17.21 13.14 -1.34
C THR A 107 -18.54 13.52 -0.62
N PRO A 108 -19.06 14.77 -0.72
CA PRO A 108 -20.31 15.13 -0.07
C PRO A 108 -21.54 14.48 -0.71
N GLU A 109 -21.49 14.14 -1.99
CA GLU A 109 -22.59 13.57 -2.78
C GLU A 109 -22.65 12.03 -2.69
N LEU A 110 -21.62 11.39 -2.13
CA LEU A 110 -21.64 9.93 -1.93
C LEU A 110 -22.84 9.47 -1.10
N SER A 111 -23.31 8.28 -1.43
CA SER A 111 -24.32 7.55 -0.68
C SER A 111 -23.88 7.33 0.78
N SER A 112 -24.84 7.18 1.69
CA SER A 112 -24.55 6.84 3.10
C SER A 112 -23.65 5.60 3.26
N PRO A 113 -23.89 4.46 2.56
CA PRO A 113 -22.97 3.33 2.61
C PRO A 113 -21.60 3.63 1.98
N GLY A 114 -21.52 4.40 0.90
CA GLY A 114 -20.25 4.82 0.30
C GLY A 114 -19.40 5.67 1.25
N LYS A 115 -20.03 6.61 1.98
CA LYS A 115 -19.38 7.41 3.04
C LYS A 115 -18.82 6.53 4.16
N LEU A 116 -19.57 5.51 4.59
CA LEU A 116 -19.11 4.56 5.60
C LEU A 116 -17.87 3.79 5.10
N LEU A 117 -17.87 3.36 3.83
CA LEU A 117 -16.73 2.71 3.21
C LEU A 117 -15.48 3.62 3.23
N LEU A 118 -15.63 4.88 2.82
CA LEU A 118 -14.54 5.86 2.88
C LEU A 118 -13.99 6.03 4.30
N CYS A 119 -14.85 6.12 5.32
CA CYS A 119 -14.42 6.20 6.71
C CYS A 119 -13.58 4.99 7.12
N ILE A 120 -13.99 3.77 6.75
CA ILE A 120 -13.21 2.54 6.98
C ILE A 120 -11.87 2.61 6.24
N GLY A 121 -11.86 3.07 4.98
CA GLY A 121 -10.65 3.26 4.18
C GLY A 121 -9.66 4.21 4.85
N MET A 122 -10.13 5.35 5.35
CA MET A 122 -9.31 6.32 6.09
C MET A 122 -8.74 5.72 7.39
N TYR A 123 -9.56 4.98 8.14
CA TYR A 123 -9.14 4.36 9.38
C TYR A 123 -8.05 3.29 9.13
N VAL A 124 -8.25 2.41 8.16
CA VAL A 124 -7.28 1.38 7.76
C VAL A 124 -5.99 2.02 7.22
N GLY A 125 -6.12 3.02 6.36
CA GLY A 125 -5.00 3.78 5.81
C GLY A 125 -4.13 4.43 6.88
N ARG A 126 -4.75 4.90 7.96
CA ARG A 126 -4.06 5.49 9.11
C ARG A 126 -3.46 4.46 10.07
N LEU A 127 -4.12 3.32 10.24
CA LEU A 127 -3.64 2.22 11.08
C LEU A 127 -2.44 1.48 10.47
N GLY A 128 -2.33 1.43 9.13
CA GLY A 128 -1.30 0.68 8.40
C GLY A 128 0.12 0.82 8.95
N PRO A 129 0.63 2.04 9.22
CA PRO A 129 1.95 2.23 9.83
C PRO A 129 2.08 1.64 11.24
N LEU A 130 1.04 1.77 12.08
CA LEU A 130 1.04 1.27 13.46
C LEU A 130 0.95 -0.25 13.52
N THR A 131 0.07 -0.85 12.70
CA THR A 131 -0.04 -2.29 12.59
C THR A 131 1.21 -2.92 11.98
N ALA A 132 1.84 -2.27 11.00
CA ALA A 132 3.11 -2.73 10.43
C ALA A 132 4.22 -2.79 11.49
N VAL A 133 4.38 -1.74 12.31
CA VAL A 133 5.37 -1.73 13.40
C VAL A 133 5.12 -2.88 14.39
N TYR A 134 3.87 -3.04 14.82
CA TYR A 134 3.50 -4.08 15.79
C TYR A 134 3.67 -5.50 15.22
N ALA A 135 3.25 -5.73 13.97
CA ALA A 135 3.38 -7.03 13.31
C ALA A 135 4.83 -7.42 13.05
N LEU A 136 5.70 -6.46 12.71
CA LEU A 136 7.14 -6.69 12.55
C LEU A 136 7.81 -7.10 13.86
N GLN A 137 7.38 -6.52 14.99
CA GLN A 137 7.96 -6.79 16.31
C GLN A 137 7.61 -8.20 16.81
N ARG A 138 6.43 -8.71 16.46
CA ARG A 138 5.90 -10.01 16.95
C ARG A 138 6.39 -11.25 16.20
N ARG A 139 6.98 -11.11 15.00
CA ARG A 139 7.24 -12.24 14.08
C ARG A 139 8.70 -12.69 13.92
N GLN A 140 9.64 -12.17 14.72
CA GLN A 140 11.02 -12.66 14.71
C GLN A 140 11.12 -14.00 15.48
N LYS A 141 10.64 -15.10 14.88
CA LYS A 141 10.97 -16.45 15.35
C LYS A 141 12.22 -16.92 14.61
N PRO A 142 13.40 -17.02 15.27
CA PRO A 142 14.56 -17.59 14.63
C PRO A 142 14.28 -19.07 14.34
N MET A 143 14.11 -19.41 13.06
CA MET A 143 14.05 -20.79 12.60
C MET A 143 15.47 -21.36 12.69
N LYS A 144 15.67 -22.40 13.50
CA LYS A 144 16.96 -23.10 13.64
C LYS A 144 17.28 -24.07 12.49
N TYR A 145 16.35 -24.24 11.56
CA TYR A 145 16.48 -25.13 10.41
C TYR A 145 15.98 -24.43 9.14
N ARG A 146 16.54 -24.81 7.98
CA ARG A 146 16.22 -24.24 6.67
C ARG A 146 15.79 -25.38 5.75
N PHE A 147 14.67 -25.20 5.08
CA PHE A 147 14.18 -26.17 4.10
C PHE A 147 15.09 -26.18 2.86
N PRO A 148 15.20 -27.31 2.14
CA PRO A 148 15.97 -27.38 0.91
C PRO A 148 15.39 -26.43 -0.16
N GLU A 149 16.28 -25.82 -0.94
CA GLU A 149 15.90 -24.91 -2.02
C GLU A 149 15.35 -25.73 -3.19
N ALA A 150 14.08 -25.49 -3.55
CA ALA A 150 13.46 -26.08 -4.73
C ALA A 150 13.57 -25.09 -5.90
N PRO A 151 14.18 -25.47 -7.04
CA PRO A 151 14.22 -24.61 -8.21
C PRO A 151 12.80 -24.47 -8.78
N VAL A 152 12.19 -23.30 -8.61
CA VAL A 152 10.93 -22.93 -9.27
C VAL A 152 11.30 -22.03 -10.45
N ARG A 153 11.00 -22.50 -11.68
CA ARG A 153 11.14 -21.67 -12.88
C ARG A 153 10.04 -20.63 -12.87
N ILE A 154 10.43 -19.38 -12.74
CA ILE A 154 9.54 -18.23 -12.89
C ILE A 154 9.94 -17.59 -14.21
N GLY A 155 9.17 -17.88 -15.27
CA GLY A 155 9.32 -17.25 -16.61
C GLY A 155 10.71 -17.34 -17.22
#